data_AF-A0A3A9ZAL7-F1
#
_entry.id   AF-A0A3A9ZAL7-F1
#
_cell.length_a   1.000
_cell.length_b   1.000
_cell.length_c   1.000
_cell.angle_alpha   90.00
_cell.angle_beta   90.00
_cell.angle_gamma   90.00
#
_symmetry.space_group_name_H-M   'P 1'
#
loop_
_entity.id
_entity.type
_entity.pdbx_description
1 polymer ?
#
loop_
_entity_poly.entity_id
_entity_poly.type
_entity_poly.pdbx_seq_one_letter_code
_entity_poly.pdbx_strand_id
1 'polypeptide(L)'
;MTVRTARAGLVVVLAATGTVLGPGTPATAAGSAGYCPDASGVTVVVDFHQLGGGTVVRCAAGTQSTGLAALKNAGFQITGTLRWGEGFVCRIEGRPSTAAEKCVDTPPASAYWSYWHAPNDGSWTYSAKGVLNRKPPAGSFEGWSFSLNRDASDAPRPGIAPKRPAPPAPPPPPPAPPAPPPPPPPPVGGGGPIAPPPAGGGNPPPAAEGGLPGTVRPPTAGPGLPVSTGASMTPRAPGSSPPPPTPSGAPGVPSAGPTDGPVVTEVAASRDDGGLPLGTAAGALLLAALAAGGVVAARRRRAADPDD
;
A
#
# COMPACT_ATOMS: atom_id res chain seq x y z
N MET A 1 -2.44 -83.95 -35.50
CA MET A 1 -2.30 -82.62 -36.14
C MET A 1 -2.35 -81.58 -35.05
N THR A 2 -1.23 -80.89 -34.84
CA THR A 2 -0.95 -80.03 -33.70
C THR A 2 -1.26 -78.60 -34.08
N VAL A 3 -2.07 -77.87 -33.29
CA VAL A 3 -2.17 -76.41 -33.41
C VAL A 3 -1.79 -75.79 -32.09
N ARG A 4 -0.54 -75.31 -32.04
CA ARG A 4 -0.04 -74.38 -31.02
C ARG A 4 -0.66 -73.01 -31.30
N THR A 5 -1.31 -72.41 -30.32
CA THR A 5 -1.53 -70.96 -30.30
C THR A 5 -1.02 -70.39 -28.99
N ALA A 6 0.17 -69.79 -29.07
CA ALA A 6 0.72 -68.95 -28.03
C ALA A 6 -0.06 -67.63 -28.01
N ARG A 7 -0.55 -67.22 -26.83
CA ARG A 7 -1.00 -65.84 -26.61
C ARG A 7 0.02 -65.17 -25.69
N ALA A 8 0.79 -64.26 -26.29
CA ALA A 8 1.77 -63.42 -25.65
C ALA A 8 1.10 -62.50 -24.61
N GLY A 9 1.65 -62.47 -23.40
CA GLY A 9 1.26 -61.52 -22.36
C GLY A 9 1.79 -60.12 -22.69
N LEU A 10 0.87 -59.17 -22.84
CA LEU A 10 1.19 -57.74 -22.92
C LEU A 10 1.44 -57.23 -21.49
N VAL A 11 2.71 -57.09 -21.11
CA VAL A 11 3.09 -56.38 -19.87
C VAL A 11 3.05 -54.88 -20.16
N VAL A 12 2.01 -54.20 -19.70
CA VAL A 12 1.92 -52.73 -19.72
C VAL A 12 2.68 -52.20 -18.52
N VAL A 13 3.90 -51.68 -18.74
CA VAL A 13 4.66 -50.93 -17.75
C VAL A 13 4.03 -49.54 -17.63
N LEU A 14 3.28 -49.28 -16.55
CA LEU A 14 2.89 -47.92 -16.18
C LEU A 14 4.13 -47.18 -15.67
N ALA A 15 4.74 -46.37 -16.53
CA ALA A 15 5.67 -45.33 -16.10
C ALA A 15 4.86 -44.21 -15.43
N ALA A 16 4.75 -44.26 -14.11
CA ALA A 16 4.23 -43.16 -13.31
C ALA A 16 5.26 -42.03 -13.30
N THR A 17 5.16 -41.10 -14.26
CA THR A 17 5.81 -39.79 -14.18
C THR A 17 5.11 -38.96 -13.10
N GLY A 18 5.46 -39.22 -11.85
CA GLY A 18 5.10 -38.36 -10.73
C GLY A 18 5.73 -36.99 -10.94
N THR A 19 4.93 -36.00 -11.28
CA THR A 19 5.31 -34.60 -11.16
C THR A 19 5.47 -34.31 -9.67
N VAL A 20 6.73 -34.29 -9.21
CA VAL A 20 7.09 -33.82 -7.88
C VAL A 20 6.72 -32.33 -7.85
N LEU A 21 5.60 -32.02 -7.21
CA LEU A 21 5.29 -30.67 -6.74
C LEU A 21 6.40 -30.31 -5.74
N GLY A 22 7.40 -29.55 -6.21
CA GLY A 22 8.41 -28.97 -5.34
C GLY A 22 7.74 -28.05 -4.29
N PRO A 23 8.40 -27.78 -3.15
CA PRO A 23 7.90 -26.84 -2.17
C PRO A 23 7.70 -25.50 -2.87
N GLY A 24 6.44 -25.08 -3.00
CA GLY A 24 6.12 -23.75 -3.50
C GLY A 24 6.91 -22.74 -2.69
N THR A 25 7.62 -21.84 -3.37
CA THR A 25 8.13 -20.63 -2.74
C THR A 25 6.97 -20.02 -1.93
N PRO A 26 7.17 -19.69 -0.63
CA PRO A 26 6.11 -19.02 0.11
C PRO A 26 5.73 -17.79 -0.71
N ALA A 27 4.45 -17.66 -1.04
CA ALA A 27 3.95 -16.44 -1.64
C ALA A 27 4.36 -15.31 -0.71
N THR A 28 5.33 -14.48 -1.13
CA THR A 28 5.68 -13.26 -0.43
C THR A 28 4.36 -12.55 -0.14
N ALA A 29 4.04 -12.35 1.14
CA ALA A 29 2.90 -11.54 1.51
C ALA A 29 3.03 -10.22 0.75
N ALA A 30 2.02 -9.87 -0.05
CA ALA A 30 2.12 -8.77 -0.99
C ALA A 30 2.48 -7.43 -0.32
N GLY A 31 2.24 -7.33 1.01
CA GLY A 31 2.59 -6.18 1.84
C GLY A 31 3.25 -6.58 3.16
N SER A 32 3.74 -5.59 3.90
CA SER A 32 4.37 -5.76 5.21
C SER A 32 3.48 -5.26 6.35
N ALA A 33 3.69 -5.78 7.55
CA ALA A 33 3.00 -5.29 8.74
C ALA A 33 3.46 -3.87 9.09
N GLY A 34 2.53 -3.06 9.61
CA GLY A 34 2.78 -1.69 10.04
C GLY A 34 2.67 -0.67 8.90
N TYR A 35 3.08 0.56 9.22
CA TYR A 35 3.12 1.66 8.27
C TYR A 35 4.15 1.39 7.18
N CYS A 36 3.96 1.97 6.00
CA CYS A 36 5.08 2.04 5.07
C CYS A 36 6.25 2.81 5.73
N PRO A 37 7.51 2.49 5.40
CA PRO A 37 8.66 3.19 5.98
C PRO A 37 8.82 4.63 5.43
N ASP A 38 8.42 4.83 4.17
CA ASP A 38 8.56 6.10 3.45
C ASP A 38 7.46 6.30 2.39
N ALA A 39 7.54 7.39 1.63
CA ALA A 39 6.52 7.76 0.65
C ALA A 39 6.44 6.83 -0.59
N SER A 40 7.25 5.77 -0.68
CA SER A 40 7.25 4.85 -1.84
C SER A 40 6.08 3.87 -1.88
N GLY A 41 5.22 3.85 -0.86
CA GLY A 41 4.06 2.97 -0.77
C GLY A 41 2.83 3.66 -0.20
N VAL A 42 1.76 2.89 -0.03
CA VAL A 42 0.49 3.34 0.55
C VAL A 42 0.25 2.58 1.84
N THR A 43 0.03 3.31 2.93
CA THR A 43 -0.31 2.67 4.21
C THR A 43 -1.80 2.38 4.24
N VAL A 44 -2.15 1.11 4.44
CA VAL A 44 -3.53 0.65 4.54
C VAL A 44 -3.90 0.40 5.98
N VAL A 45 -5.02 0.97 6.40
CA VAL A 45 -5.58 0.84 7.74
C VAL A 45 -6.93 0.15 7.64
N VAL A 46 -7.11 -0.95 8.36
CA VAL A 46 -8.40 -1.63 8.49
C VAL A 46 -8.81 -1.59 9.95
N ASP A 47 -9.93 -0.92 10.24
CA ASP A 47 -10.51 -0.81 11.57
C ASP A 47 -11.80 -1.61 11.67
N PHE A 48 -11.76 -2.67 12.47
CA PHE A 48 -12.86 -3.64 12.56
C PHE A 48 -14.00 -3.17 13.47
N HIS A 49 -13.78 -2.14 14.32
CA HIS A 49 -14.76 -1.61 15.27
C HIS A 49 -15.59 -2.72 15.96
N GLN A 50 -16.91 -2.73 15.76
CA GLN A 50 -17.85 -3.63 16.44
C GLN A 50 -17.69 -5.10 16.01
N LEU A 51 -16.95 -5.39 14.94
CA LEU A 51 -16.62 -6.77 14.54
C LEU A 51 -15.51 -7.40 15.39
N GLY A 52 -14.80 -6.59 16.19
CA GLY A 52 -13.64 -7.03 16.97
C GLY A 52 -12.40 -7.30 16.10
N GLY A 53 -11.23 -7.38 16.73
CA GLY A 53 -9.93 -7.51 16.04
C GLY A 53 -9.10 -6.22 16.00
N GLY A 54 -9.65 -5.11 16.50
CA GLY A 54 -8.93 -3.84 16.63
C GLY A 54 -8.67 -3.16 15.29
N THR A 55 -7.56 -2.44 15.19
CA THR A 55 -7.11 -1.80 13.95
C THR A 55 -5.84 -2.48 13.46
N VAL A 56 -5.80 -2.85 12.19
CA VAL A 56 -4.64 -3.46 11.53
C VAL A 56 -4.06 -2.49 10.51
N VAL A 57 -2.75 -2.28 10.58
CA VAL A 57 -2.01 -1.42 9.65
C VAL A 57 -1.04 -2.28 8.85
N ARG A 58 -1.06 -2.14 7.53
CA ARG A 58 -0.10 -2.80 6.63
C ARG A 58 0.35 -1.86 5.53
N CYS A 59 1.55 -2.08 5.01
CA CYS A 59 2.10 -1.33 3.90
C CYS A 59 1.87 -2.06 2.58
N ALA A 60 1.24 -1.40 1.61
CA ALA A 60 1.30 -1.77 0.21
C ALA A 60 2.49 -1.05 -0.44
N ALA A 61 3.57 -1.78 -0.68
CA ALA A 61 4.78 -1.23 -1.29
C ALA A 61 4.53 -0.81 -2.75
N GLY A 62 5.20 0.25 -3.19
CA GLY A 62 5.10 0.76 -4.55
C GLY A 62 3.82 1.53 -4.85
N THR A 63 3.68 1.91 -6.12
CA THR A 63 2.49 2.62 -6.61
C THR A 63 1.28 1.69 -6.67
N GLN A 64 0.15 2.16 -6.16
CA GLN A 64 -1.12 1.43 -6.23
C GLN A 64 -1.98 1.96 -7.38
N SER A 65 -2.65 1.07 -8.10
CA SER A 65 -3.55 1.45 -9.20
C SER A 65 -4.89 1.96 -8.67
N THR A 66 -5.40 1.36 -7.59
CA THR A 66 -6.67 1.69 -6.95
C THR A 66 -6.61 1.48 -5.43
N GLY A 67 -7.63 1.93 -4.70
CA GLY A 67 -7.80 1.59 -3.29
C GLY A 67 -7.91 0.09 -3.04
N LEU A 68 -8.66 -0.62 -3.89
CA LEU A 68 -8.73 -2.08 -3.82
C LEU A 68 -7.36 -2.73 -4.03
N ALA A 69 -6.58 -2.24 -5.00
CA ALA A 69 -5.23 -2.74 -5.24
C ALA A 69 -4.34 -2.49 -4.01
N ALA A 70 -4.44 -1.32 -3.38
CA ALA A 70 -3.73 -1.03 -2.14
C ALA A 70 -4.12 -2.03 -1.02
N LEU A 71 -5.41 -2.31 -0.81
CA LEU A 71 -5.86 -3.26 0.21
C LEU A 71 -5.32 -4.68 -0.03
N LYS A 72 -5.38 -5.17 -1.27
CA LYS A 72 -4.87 -6.50 -1.66
C LYS A 72 -3.35 -6.56 -1.56
N ASN A 73 -2.66 -5.56 -2.08
CA ASN A 73 -1.21 -5.47 -2.06
C ASN A 73 -0.66 -5.15 -0.67
N ALA A 74 -1.48 -4.68 0.27
CA ALA A 74 -1.13 -4.64 1.69
C ALA A 74 -1.27 -6.02 2.36
N GLY A 75 -1.73 -7.04 1.63
CA GLY A 75 -1.84 -8.42 2.09
C GLY A 75 -3.15 -8.76 2.79
N PHE A 76 -4.17 -7.89 2.75
CA PHE A 76 -5.47 -8.20 3.36
C PHE A 76 -6.25 -9.23 2.55
N GLN A 77 -6.85 -10.20 3.26
CA GLN A 77 -7.81 -11.11 2.65
C GLN A 77 -9.14 -10.39 2.45
N ILE A 78 -9.65 -10.36 1.22
CA ILE A 78 -10.87 -9.65 0.86
C ILE A 78 -11.87 -10.64 0.28
N THR A 79 -13.14 -10.46 0.63
CA THR A 79 -14.24 -11.10 -0.08
C THR A 79 -15.15 -10.02 -0.65
N GLY A 80 -15.35 -10.06 -1.96
CA GLY A 80 -16.35 -9.24 -2.63
C GLY A 80 -17.76 -9.84 -2.52
N THR A 81 -18.71 -9.19 -3.18
CA THR A 81 -20.07 -9.73 -3.34
C THR A 81 -20.15 -10.66 -4.55
N LEU A 82 -21.13 -11.57 -4.61
CA LEU A 82 -21.36 -12.42 -5.78
C LEU A 82 -21.80 -11.58 -6.98
N ARG A 83 -22.65 -10.58 -6.77
CA ARG A 83 -23.21 -9.76 -7.85
C ARG A 83 -22.21 -8.77 -8.44
N TRP A 84 -21.32 -8.21 -7.62
CA TRP A 84 -20.47 -7.08 -8.02
C TRP A 84 -18.96 -7.33 -7.80
N GLY A 85 -18.58 -8.54 -7.40
CA GLY A 85 -17.21 -8.86 -7.07
C GLY A 85 -16.66 -7.96 -5.97
N GLU A 86 -15.35 -7.69 -6.03
CA GLU A 86 -14.63 -6.84 -5.08
C GLU A 86 -14.88 -5.33 -5.27
N GLY A 87 -15.71 -4.93 -6.25
CA GLY A 87 -16.21 -3.56 -6.36
C GLY A 87 -17.05 -3.15 -5.15
N PHE A 88 -17.67 -4.13 -4.50
CA PHE A 88 -18.27 -4.02 -3.18
C PHE A 88 -17.58 -4.99 -2.23
N VAL A 89 -16.75 -4.44 -1.35
CA VAL A 89 -16.05 -5.24 -0.33
C VAL A 89 -17.05 -5.66 0.74
N CYS A 90 -17.23 -6.96 0.85
CA CYS A 90 -18.17 -7.57 1.78
C CYS A 90 -17.48 -8.05 3.06
N ARG A 91 -16.28 -8.64 2.94
CA ARG A 91 -15.45 -9.01 4.09
C ARG A 91 -14.01 -8.56 3.92
N ILE A 92 -13.40 -8.24 5.05
CA ILE A 92 -11.96 -8.11 5.19
C ILE A 92 -11.54 -9.05 6.32
N GLU A 93 -10.52 -9.90 6.10
CA GLU A 93 -10.03 -10.90 7.06
C GLU A 93 -11.16 -11.78 7.65
N GLY A 94 -12.12 -12.17 6.80
CA GLY A 94 -13.26 -13.01 7.21
C GLY A 94 -14.26 -12.33 8.15
N ARG A 95 -14.31 -10.98 8.15
CA ARG A 95 -15.23 -10.17 8.96
C ARG A 95 -16.08 -9.24 8.07
N PRO A 96 -17.40 -9.16 8.27
CA PRO A 96 -18.23 -9.98 9.17
C PRO A 96 -18.19 -11.48 8.85
N SER A 97 -18.62 -12.34 9.77
CA SER A 97 -18.61 -13.80 9.54
C SER A 97 -19.54 -14.20 8.39
N THR A 98 -19.37 -15.42 7.86
CA THR A 98 -20.26 -15.99 6.83
C THR A 98 -21.68 -16.27 7.31
N ALA A 99 -21.88 -16.30 8.63
CA ALA A 99 -23.21 -16.38 9.23
C ALA A 99 -23.91 -15.02 9.19
N ALA A 100 -23.18 -13.94 9.51
CA ALA A 100 -23.71 -12.58 9.65
C ALA A 100 -23.94 -11.88 8.30
N GLU A 101 -23.06 -12.13 7.34
CA GLU A 101 -23.14 -11.56 6.00
C GLU A 101 -23.02 -12.72 5.00
N LYS A 102 -23.75 -12.70 3.89
CA LYS A 102 -23.73 -13.77 2.86
C LYS A 102 -22.91 -13.39 1.64
N CYS A 103 -22.62 -12.10 1.46
CA CYS A 103 -21.94 -11.54 0.30
C CYS A 103 -22.63 -11.82 -1.03
N VAL A 104 -23.97 -11.88 -1.05
CA VAL A 104 -24.70 -12.08 -2.31
C VAL A 104 -24.76 -10.76 -3.07
N ASP A 105 -25.34 -9.74 -2.42
CA ASP A 105 -25.50 -8.38 -2.93
C ASP A 105 -24.64 -7.39 -2.15
N THR A 106 -24.74 -6.11 -2.52
CA THR A 106 -24.15 -4.99 -1.79
C THR A 106 -24.51 -5.04 -0.30
N PRO A 107 -23.53 -4.92 0.61
CA PRO A 107 -23.80 -4.87 2.05
C PRO A 107 -24.83 -3.78 2.37
N PRO A 108 -25.74 -4.02 3.34
CA PRO A 108 -26.76 -3.05 3.68
C PRO A 108 -26.14 -1.74 4.17
N ALA A 109 -26.80 -0.62 3.91
CA ALA A 109 -26.31 0.71 4.31
C ALA A 109 -26.14 0.84 5.84
N SER A 110 -26.77 -0.02 6.63
CA SER A 110 -26.63 -0.08 8.08
C SER A 110 -25.46 -0.96 8.56
N ALA A 111 -24.79 -1.75 7.71
CA ALA A 111 -23.67 -2.60 8.10
C ALA A 111 -22.72 -2.83 6.92
N TYR A 112 -21.64 -2.04 6.82
CA TYR A 112 -20.75 -2.07 5.66
C TYR A 112 -19.32 -1.61 5.96
N TRP A 113 -18.39 -1.90 5.04
CA TRP A 113 -17.04 -1.37 5.06
C TRP A 113 -17.00 0.02 4.42
N SER A 114 -16.90 1.06 5.24
CA SER A 114 -16.68 2.43 4.76
C SER A 114 -15.25 2.63 4.29
N TYR A 115 -15.06 3.40 3.20
CA TYR A 115 -13.77 3.62 2.57
C TYR A 115 -13.31 5.07 2.77
N TRP A 116 -12.08 5.23 3.22
CA TRP A 116 -11.48 6.48 3.66
C TRP A 116 -10.12 6.69 3.02
N HIS A 117 -9.70 7.95 2.94
CA HIS A 117 -8.36 8.29 2.53
C HIS A 117 -7.82 9.53 3.24
N ALA A 118 -6.51 9.66 3.31
CA ALA A 118 -5.83 10.83 3.87
C ALA A 118 -4.41 11.00 3.31
N PRO A 119 -3.90 12.24 3.21
CA PRO A 119 -2.46 12.44 3.10
C PRO A 119 -1.78 12.06 4.43
N ASN A 120 -0.46 11.83 4.38
CA ASN A 120 0.33 11.64 5.61
C ASN A 120 0.27 12.89 6.49
N ASP A 121 0.02 12.70 7.78
CA ASP A 121 -0.20 13.77 8.77
C ASP A 121 -1.45 14.63 8.48
N GLY A 122 -2.41 14.06 7.74
CA GLY A 122 -3.68 14.70 7.40
C GLY A 122 -4.86 14.26 8.25
N SER A 123 -6.06 14.47 7.72
CA SER A 123 -7.32 13.99 8.29
C SER A 123 -8.01 13.00 7.36
N TRP A 124 -8.68 12.00 7.95
CA TRP A 124 -9.49 11.04 7.21
C TRP A 124 -10.65 11.73 6.49
N THR A 125 -10.79 11.41 5.21
CA THR A 125 -11.90 11.86 4.36
C THR A 125 -12.66 10.64 3.85
N TYR A 126 -13.98 10.63 3.99
CA TYR A 126 -14.83 9.59 3.43
C TYR A 126 -14.74 9.65 1.90
N SER A 127 -14.51 8.52 1.24
CA SER A 127 -14.36 8.49 -0.21
C SER A 127 -15.71 8.57 -0.90
N ALA A 128 -15.92 9.62 -1.71
CA ALA A 128 -17.04 9.70 -2.64
C ALA A 128 -16.88 8.81 -3.90
N LYS A 129 -15.72 8.14 -4.03
CA LYS A 129 -15.42 7.22 -5.13
C LYS A 129 -15.36 5.77 -4.64
N GLY A 130 -15.81 4.84 -5.46
CA GLY A 130 -15.66 3.40 -5.21
C GLY A 130 -14.19 2.97 -5.17
N VAL A 131 -13.93 1.83 -4.51
CA VAL A 131 -12.58 1.29 -4.29
C VAL A 131 -11.79 1.00 -5.58
N LEU A 132 -12.50 0.83 -6.69
CA LEU A 132 -11.93 0.62 -8.03
C LEU A 132 -11.59 1.92 -8.76
N ASN A 133 -12.07 3.08 -8.30
CA ASN A 133 -12.06 4.32 -9.07
C ASN A 133 -11.23 5.45 -8.44
N ARG A 134 -10.51 5.15 -7.36
CA ARG A 134 -9.62 6.10 -6.69
C ARG A 134 -8.20 5.55 -6.70
N LYS A 135 -7.27 6.27 -7.34
CA LYS A 135 -5.84 5.99 -7.31
C LYS A 135 -5.19 6.73 -6.12
N PRO A 136 -4.68 6.02 -5.10
CA PRO A 136 -4.01 6.65 -3.97
C PRO A 136 -2.71 7.37 -4.40
N PRO A 137 -2.45 8.59 -3.91
CA PRO A 137 -1.12 9.20 -4.03
C PRO A 137 -0.06 8.35 -3.32
N ALA A 138 1.18 8.34 -3.82
CA ALA A 138 2.29 7.71 -3.13
C ALA A 138 2.51 8.35 -1.74
N GLY A 139 2.77 7.54 -0.73
CA GLY A 139 2.98 7.97 0.66
C GLY A 139 1.71 8.29 1.44
N SER A 140 0.54 8.18 0.82
CA SER A 140 -0.76 8.43 1.44
C SER A 140 -1.28 7.24 2.25
N PHE A 141 -2.45 7.45 2.86
CA PHE A 141 -3.19 6.47 3.65
C PHE A 141 -4.52 6.14 3.00
N GLU A 142 -4.83 4.86 2.94
CA GLU A 142 -6.16 4.34 2.61
C GLU A 142 -6.72 3.62 3.83
N GLY A 143 -8.02 3.78 4.08
CA GLY A 143 -8.69 3.29 5.27
C GLY A 143 -9.95 2.52 4.94
N TRP A 144 -10.16 1.39 5.63
CA TRP A 144 -11.41 0.66 5.66
C TRP A 144 -11.88 0.62 7.11
N SER A 145 -13.11 1.03 7.35
CA SER A 145 -13.65 1.10 8.71
C SER A 145 -15.04 0.48 8.72
N PHE A 146 -15.27 -0.51 9.58
CA PHE A 146 -16.58 -1.12 9.65
C PHE A 146 -17.59 -0.17 10.30
N SER A 147 -18.70 0.05 9.60
CA SER A 147 -19.80 0.92 10.02
C SER A 147 -21.00 0.05 10.36
N LEU A 148 -21.52 0.16 11.59
CA LEU A 148 -22.70 -0.57 12.06
C LEU A 148 -23.74 0.42 12.62
N ASN A 149 -24.97 0.32 12.12
CA ASN A 149 -26.11 1.19 12.43
C ASN A 149 -25.81 2.68 12.20
N ARG A 150 -25.02 2.97 11.16
CA ARG A 150 -24.54 4.30 10.77
C ARG A 150 -24.46 4.36 9.25
N ASP A 151 -24.81 5.49 8.67
CA ASP A 151 -24.75 5.71 7.22
C ASP A 151 -23.49 6.49 6.82
N ALA A 152 -23.37 6.88 5.54
CA ALA A 152 -22.18 7.56 5.05
C ALA A 152 -21.92 8.95 5.68
N SER A 153 -22.94 9.59 6.26
CA SER A 153 -22.82 10.90 6.90
C SER A 153 -22.19 10.83 8.30
N ASP A 154 -22.31 9.69 8.98
CA ASP A 154 -21.84 9.50 10.35
C ASP A 154 -21.03 8.20 10.57
N ALA A 155 -20.61 7.55 9.48
CA ALA A 155 -19.74 6.38 9.51
C ALA A 155 -18.46 6.67 10.31
N PRO A 156 -18.02 5.73 11.18
CA PRO A 156 -16.80 5.91 11.94
C PRO A 156 -15.60 5.90 11.00
N ARG A 157 -14.76 6.93 11.10
CA ARG A 157 -13.42 6.92 10.48
C ARG A 157 -12.51 5.89 11.18
N PRO A 158 -11.40 5.46 10.55
CA PRO A 158 -10.39 4.67 11.25
C PRO A 158 -9.90 5.38 12.51
N GLY A 159 -9.77 4.64 13.61
CA GLY A 159 -9.47 5.16 14.94
C GLY A 159 -8.03 5.66 15.13
N ILE A 160 -7.12 5.31 14.23
CA ILE A 160 -5.74 5.79 14.25
C ILE A 160 -5.56 7.02 13.35
N ALA A 161 -4.67 7.93 13.76
CA ALA A 161 -4.30 9.06 12.91
C ALA A 161 -3.53 8.58 11.67
N PRO A 162 -3.77 9.15 10.47
CA PRO A 162 -3.04 8.83 9.25
C PRO A 162 -1.66 9.51 9.26
N LYS A 163 -0.85 9.18 10.27
CA LYS A 163 0.49 9.74 10.48
C LYS A 163 1.49 8.60 10.56
N ARG A 164 2.44 8.62 9.63
CA ARG A 164 3.57 7.70 9.64
C ARG A 164 4.48 8.04 10.82
N PRO A 165 4.93 7.05 11.60
CA PRO A 165 5.97 7.26 12.60
C PRO A 165 7.23 7.84 11.98
N ALA A 166 7.94 8.68 12.73
CA ALA A 166 9.26 9.13 12.32
C ALA A 166 10.20 7.92 12.21
N PRO A 167 11.11 7.89 11.23
CA PRO A 167 12.16 6.87 11.18
C PRO A 167 12.93 6.83 12.52
N PRO A 168 13.40 5.65 12.96
CA PRO A 168 14.28 5.56 14.11
C PRO A 168 15.50 6.47 13.94
N ALA A 169 15.97 7.10 15.02
CA ALA A 169 17.20 7.89 14.99
C ALA A 169 18.39 7.01 14.55
N PRO A 170 19.34 7.54 13.77
CA PRO A 170 20.58 6.82 13.47
C PRO A 170 21.29 6.39 14.76
N PRO A 171 21.95 5.23 14.79
CA PRO A 171 22.80 4.86 15.92
C PRO A 171 23.89 5.92 16.15
N PRO A 172 24.31 6.13 17.41
CA PRO A 172 25.38 7.07 17.72
C PRO A 172 26.67 6.66 16.99
N PRO A 173 27.52 7.62 16.57
CA PRO A 173 28.79 7.31 15.97
C PRO A 173 29.65 6.48 16.94
N PRO A 174 30.51 5.58 16.44
CA PRO A 174 31.47 4.87 17.27
C PRO A 174 32.30 5.84 18.13
N PRO A 175 32.73 5.43 19.34
CA PRO A 175 33.66 6.23 20.13
C PRO A 175 34.89 6.59 19.30
N ALA A 176 35.36 7.84 19.42
CA ALA A 176 36.61 8.25 18.79
C ALA A 176 37.76 7.34 19.27
N PRO A 177 38.72 6.96 18.40
CA PRO A 177 39.92 6.27 18.82
C PRO A 177 40.62 7.04 19.95
N PRO A 178 41.23 6.34 20.94
CA PRO A 178 42.06 6.99 21.94
C PRO A 178 43.10 7.89 21.26
N ALA A 179 43.30 9.10 21.79
CA ALA A 179 44.37 9.97 21.32
C ALA A 179 45.71 9.24 21.44
N PRO A 180 46.61 9.36 20.44
CA PRO A 180 47.96 8.82 20.55
C PRO A 180 48.67 9.42 21.78
N PRO A 181 49.52 8.64 22.47
CA PRO A 181 50.26 9.13 23.62
C PRO A 181 51.12 10.34 23.23
N PRO A 182 51.31 11.32 24.14
CA PRO A 182 52.17 12.45 23.88
C PRO A 182 53.60 11.97 23.55
N PRO A 183 54.31 12.66 22.65
CA PRO A 183 55.70 12.33 22.36
C PRO A 183 56.54 12.44 23.64
N PRO A 184 57.58 11.59 23.80
CA PRO A 184 58.47 11.67 24.94
C PRO A 184 59.14 13.05 25.00
N PRO A 185 59.39 13.59 26.21
CA PRO A 185 60.08 14.86 26.37
C PRO A 185 61.48 14.79 25.72
N PRO A 186 61.97 15.90 25.13
CA PRO A 186 63.31 15.94 24.59
C PRO A 186 64.34 15.64 25.69
N PRO A 187 65.47 14.98 25.37
CA PRO A 187 66.55 14.78 26.33
C PRO A 187 67.01 16.12 26.88
N VAL A 188 67.03 16.25 28.21
CA VAL A 188 67.67 17.38 28.88
C VAL A 188 69.17 17.23 28.62
N GLY A 189 69.66 17.97 27.63
CA GLY A 189 71.09 18.10 27.37
C GLY A 189 71.77 18.67 28.61
N GLY A 190 72.74 17.91 29.13
CA GLY A 190 73.54 18.29 30.29
C GLY A 190 74.20 19.66 30.09
N GLY A 191 74.24 20.43 31.17
CA GLY A 191 74.75 21.79 31.21
C GLY A 191 76.17 21.90 30.65
N GLY A 192 76.31 22.70 29.60
CA GLY A 192 77.57 23.30 29.21
C GLY A 192 77.84 24.58 30.04
N PRO A 193 79.10 24.95 30.31
CA PRO A 193 79.44 26.01 31.25
C PRO A 193 79.00 27.40 30.77
N ILE A 194 78.51 28.20 31.71
CA ILE A 194 78.18 29.62 31.54
C ILE A 194 79.50 30.40 31.37
N ALA A 195 79.67 31.06 30.22
CA ALA A 195 80.71 32.07 30.03
C ALA A 195 80.18 33.47 30.44
N PRO A 196 80.97 34.31 31.12
CA PRO A 196 80.56 35.66 31.51
C PRO A 196 80.62 36.64 30.31
N PRO A 197 79.88 37.76 30.36
CA PRO A 197 79.78 38.69 29.24
C PRO A 197 80.95 39.72 29.23
N PRO A 198 81.39 40.23 28.07
CA PRO A 198 82.18 41.45 27.99
C PRO A 198 81.28 42.68 27.86
N ALA A 199 81.75 43.77 28.49
CA ALA A 199 81.15 45.08 28.47
C ALA A 199 81.48 45.87 27.19
N GLY A 200 80.48 46.60 26.68
CA GLY A 200 80.64 48.02 26.34
C GLY A 200 80.96 48.41 24.89
N GLY A 201 80.02 49.16 24.28
CA GLY A 201 80.35 50.42 23.59
C GLY A 201 79.90 50.57 22.13
N GLY A 202 79.03 51.55 21.85
CA GLY A 202 78.88 52.16 20.52
C GLY A 202 77.43 52.49 20.12
N ASN A 203 77.14 53.78 19.92
CA ASN A 203 75.81 54.40 19.85
C ASN A 203 75.31 54.67 18.37
N PRO A 204 74.08 55.23 18.14
CA PRO A 204 73.15 55.05 16.98
C PRO A 204 73.20 56.22 15.94
N PRO A 205 72.19 56.66 15.10
CA PRO A 205 70.76 56.28 14.80
C PRO A 205 70.43 56.35 13.26
N PRO A 206 69.22 56.69 12.70
CA PRO A 206 67.81 56.87 13.19
C PRO A 206 66.73 56.05 12.40
N ALA A 207 65.58 55.65 12.97
CA ALA A 207 64.30 56.32 13.32
C ALA A 207 63.29 56.57 12.16
N ALA A 208 62.11 55.93 12.26
CA ALA A 208 60.78 56.44 11.87
C ALA A 208 59.73 55.53 12.57
N GLU A 209 59.06 56.03 13.62
CA GLU A 209 57.63 56.42 13.66
C GLU A 209 56.67 55.20 13.62
N GLY A 210 55.76 54.94 14.56
CA GLY A 210 55.08 55.75 15.56
C GLY A 210 53.58 55.41 15.47
N GLY A 211 52.94 54.91 16.53
CA GLY A 211 51.48 54.66 16.53
C GLY A 211 50.93 53.82 17.67
N LEU A 212 50.20 54.48 18.57
CA LEU A 212 49.52 54.01 19.78
C LEU A 212 48.24 53.17 19.53
N PRO A 213 47.63 52.57 20.58
CA PRO A 213 46.70 51.44 20.47
C PRO A 213 45.23 51.86 20.35
N GLY A 214 44.45 51.09 19.58
CA GLY A 214 43.01 51.29 19.39
C GLY A 214 42.22 50.01 19.59
N THR A 215 41.35 50.03 20.60
CA THR A 215 40.19 49.17 20.86
C THR A 215 39.53 48.58 19.60
N VAL A 216 39.40 47.25 19.55
CA VAL A 216 38.61 46.53 18.52
C VAL A 216 37.14 46.51 18.91
N ARG A 217 36.32 47.10 18.04
CA ARG A 217 34.85 47.10 18.02
C ARG A 217 34.36 45.94 17.13
N PRO A 218 33.25 45.24 17.47
CA PRO A 218 32.62 44.27 16.57
C PRO A 218 31.78 44.96 15.46
N PRO A 219 31.46 44.27 14.35
CA PRO A 219 30.76 44.87 13.22
C PRO A 219 29.25 45.00 13.43
N THR A 220 28.75 46.12 12.91
CA THR A 220 27.38 46.60 12.84
C THR A 220 26.51 45.73 11.92
N ALA A 221 25.32 45.33 12.40
CA ALA A 221 24.22 44.87 11.57
C ALA A 221 22.97 45.72 11.85
N GLY A 222 22.48 46.39 10.79
CA GLY A 222 21.06 46.63 10.47
C GLY A 222 20.14 47.31 11.50
N PRO A 223 19.56 48.49 11.20
CA PRO A 223 18.51 49.08 12.02
C PRO A 223 17.23 48.25 11.93
N GLY A 224 16.75 47.78 13.08
CA GLY A 224 15.36 47.37 13.26
C GLY A 224 14.48 48.60 13.54
N LEU A 225 13.22 48.51 13.10
CA LEU A 225 11.95 48.97 13.71
C LEU A 225 10.84 48.89 12.63
N PRO A 226 9.53 48.78 12.97
CA PRO A 226 8.94 48.45 14.27
C PRO A 226 7.94 47.29 14.24
N VAL A 227 7.63 46.84 15.45
CA VAL A 227 6.45 46.08 15.87
C VAL A 227 5.16 46.79 15.44
N SER A 228 4.22 46.04 14.84
CA SER A 228 2.80 46.41 14.79
C SER A 228 2.00 45.51 15.73
N THR A 229 1.65 46.09 16.88
CA THR A 229 0.57 45.64 17.75
C THR A 229 -0.77 46.22 17.30
N GLY A 230 -1.78 45.38 17.20
CA GLY A 230 -3.16 45.67 17.64
C GLY A 230 -4.09 46.41 16.67
N ALA A 231 -5.19 45.74 16.31
CA ALA A 231 -6.58 46.27 16.29
C ALA A 231 -7.51 45.11 15.85
N SER A 232 -8.30 44.54 16.77
CA SER A 232 -9.69 44.93 17.07
C SER A 232 -10.73 44.29 16.15
N MET A 233 -11.39 43.28 16.73
CA MET A 233 -12.83 43.03 16.73
C MET A 233 -13.69 43.61 15.59
N THR A 234 -14.32 42.73 14.83
CA THR A 234 -15.76 42.82 14.52
C THR A 234 -16.35 41.41 14.38
N PRO A 235 -17.48 41.09 15.05
CA PRO A 235 -18.23 39.87 14.81
C PRO A 235 -19.20 40.08 13.65
N ARG A 236 -19.27 39.13 12.71
CA ARG A 236 -20.37 39.08 11.74
C ARG A 236 -21.11 37.76 11.89
N ALA A 237 -22.30 37.86 12.48
CA ALA A 237 -23.31 36.81 12.56
C ALA A 237 -24.13 36.76 11.23
N PRO A 238 -25.08 35.82 11.08
CA PRO A 238 -25.18 34.90 9.94
C PRO A 238 -26.03 35.44 8.78
N GLY A 239 -25.68 35.03 7.56
CA GLY A 239 -26.44 35.34 6.34
C GLY A 239 -27.01 34.07 5.71
N SER A 240 -28.27 33.80 6.05
CA SER A 240 -29.34 33.17 5.27
C SER A 240 -29.00 32.12 4.19
N SER A 241 -29.40 30.88 4.49
CA SER A 241 -29.71 29.82 3.53
C SER A 241 -30.72 30.28 2.46
N PRO A 242 -30.58 29.88 1.19
CA PRO A 242 -31.71 29.81 0.27
C PRO A 242 -32.53 28.52 0.51
N PRO A 243 -33.87 28.56 0.41
CA PRO A 243 -34.72 27.37 0.57
C PRO A 243 -34.58 26.39 -0.61
N PRO A 244 -34.88 25.10 -0.42
CA PRO A 244 -34.92 24.12 -1.51
C PRO A 244 -36.15 24.36 -2.40
N PRO A 245 -36.09 24.04 -3.71
CA PRO A 245 -37.30 23.98 -4.52
C PRO A 245 -38.15 22.77 -4.10
N THR A 246 -39.41 23.03 -3.73
CA THR A 246 -40.45 22.01 -3.53
C THR A 246 -40.78 21.30 -4.86
N PRO A 247 -41.09 19.99 -4.82
CA PRO A 247 -41.50 19.23 -6.00
C PRO A 247 -42.95 19.56 -6.37
N SER A 248 -43.19 19.92 -7.64
CA SER A 248 -44.54 20.05 -8.17
C SER A 248 -44.94 18.76 -8.89
N GLY A 249 -46.19 18.36 -8.68
CA GLY A 249 -46.75 17.04 -8.92
C GLY A 249 -46.68 16.51 -10.35
N ALA A 250 -46.62 15.18 -10.42
CA ALA A 250 -47.32 14.35 -11.41
C ALA A 250 -48.86 14.59 -11.30
N PRO A 251 -49.74 14.12 -12.22
CA PRO A 251 -49.54 13.08 -13.23
C PRO A 251 -50.13 13.36 -14.63
N GLY A 252 -49.63 12.64 -15.63
CA GLY A 252 -50.24 12.61 -16.96
C GLY A 252 -49.84 11.34 -17.72
N VAL A 253 -50.67 10.30 -17.59
CA VAL A 253 -50.68 9.14 -18.49
C VAL A 253 -51.49 9.53 -19.73
N PRO A 254 -51.03 9.15 -20.94
CA PRO A 254 -51.86 8.24 -21.75
C PRO A 254 -51.10 7.08 -22.39
N SER A 255 -51.89 6.04 -22.67
CA SER A 255 -51.63 4.71 -23.21
C SER A 255 -50.95 4.60 -24.59
N ALA A 256 -50.30 3.44 -24.78
CA ALA A 256 -50.21 2.53 -25.96
C ALA A 256 -50.10 3.15 -27.37
N GLY A 257 -49.06 2.95 -28.19
CA GLY A 257 -48.28 1.78 -28.65
C GLY A 257 -48.10 1.95 -30.19
N PRO A 258 -47.56 1.01 -31.00
CA PRO A 258 -46.40 0.12 -30.91
C PRO A 258 -45.30 0.47 -31.97
N THR A 259 -44.28 -0.40 -32.08
CA THR A 259 -43.25 -0.51 -33.15
C THR A 259 -42.15 0.57 -33.25
N ASP A 260 -40.97 0.27 -32.71
CA ASP A 260 -39.72 0.34 -33.48
C ASP A 260 -38.67 -0.62 -32.89
N GLY A 261 -37.92 -1.30 -33.75
CA GLY A 261 -37.00 -2.38 -33.37
C GLY A 261 -35.71 -1.90 -32.69
N PRO A 262 -34.97 -2.77 -31.99
CA PRO A 262 -33.67 -2.38 -31.45
C PRO A 262 -32.66 -2.23 -32.58
N VAL A 263 -32.11 -1.02 -32.73
CA VAL A 263 -30.87 -0.75 -33.47
C VAL A 263 -29.75 -1.54 -32.78
N VAL A 264 -29.41 -2.67 -33.39
CA VAL A 264 -28.21 -3.45 -33.09
C VAL A 264 -27.02 -2.65 -33.62
N THR A 265 -26.23 -2.05 -32.73
CA THR A 265 -24.91 -1.55 -33.12
C THR A 265 -23.96 -2.75 -33.15
N GLU A 266 -23.81 -3.36 -34.33
CA GLU A 266 -22.74 -4.31 -34.61
C GLU A 266 -21.39 -3.57 -34.50
N VAL A 267 -20.69 -3.75 -33.39
CA VAL A 267 -19.25 -3.48 -33.36
C VAL A 267 -18.57 -4.70 -33.99
N ALA A 268 -18.26 -4.56 -35.28
CA ALA A 268 -17.36 -5.45 -36.00
C ALA A 268 -16.03 -5.51 -35.25
N ALA A 269 -15.74 -6.69 -34.68
CA ALA A 269 -14.39 -7.02 -34.24
C ALA A 269 -13.52 -7.19 -35.49
N SER A 270 -12.53 -6.31 -35.66
CA SER A 270 -11.40 -6.59 -36.53
C SER A 270 -10.74 -7.88 -36.04
N ARG A 271 -10.83 -8.93 -36.87
CA ARG A 271 -9.94 -10.09 -36.78
C ARG A 271 -8.59 -9.66 -37.32
N ASP A 272 -7.58 -9.71 -36.46
CA ASP A 272 -6.20 -9.91 -36.89
C ASP A 272 -5.84 -11.34 -36.47
N ASP A 273 -5.51 -12.15 -37.48
CA ASP A 273 -5.05 -13.52 -37.35
C ASP A 273 -3.62 -13.56 -36.80
N GLY A 274 -3.36 -14.43 -35.82
CA GLY A 274 -1.99 -14.87 -35.53
C GLY A 274 -1.65 -15.13 -34.06
N GLY A 275 -2.14 -16.23 -33.49
CA GLY A 275 -1.55 -16.83 -32.29
C GLY A 275 -2.55 -17.48 -31.35
N LEU A 276 -2.64 -18.82 -31.38
CA LEU A 276 -3.37 -19.58 -30.36
C LEU A 276 -2.68 -19.37 -28.99
N PRO A 277 -3.37 -18.82 -27.97
CA PRO A 277 -2.78 -18.71 -26.64
C PRO A 277 -2.56 -20.12 -26.09
N LEU A 278 -1.33 -20.45 -25.69
CA LEU A 278 -0.94 -21.77 -25.15
C LEU A 278 -1.86 -22.28 -24.03
N GLY A 279 -2.61 -21.39 -23.36
CA GLY A 279 -3.61 -21.74 -22.36
C GLY A 279 -4.86 -22.46 -22.89
N THR A 280 -5.31 -22.20 -24.13
CA THR A 280 -6.52 -22.86 -24.68
C THR A 280 -6.22 -24.28 -25.16
N ALA A 281 -5.01 -24.55 -25.63
CA ALA A 281 -4.57 -25.90 -25.98
C ALA A 281 -4.49 -26.82 -24.74
N ALA A 282 -3.96 -26.29 -23.63
CA ALA A 282 -3.92 -27.02 -22.36
C ALA A 282 -5.32 -27.30 -21.79
N GLY A 283 -6.24 -26.33 -21.87
CA GLY A 283 -7.63 -26.51 -21.44
C GLY A 283 -8.39 -27.54 -22.28
N ALA A 284 -8.22 -27.51 -23.60
CA ALA A 284 -8.86 -28.47 -24.50
C ALA A 284 -8.35 -29.91 -24.29
N LEU A 285 -7.04 -30.08 -24.05
CA LEU A 285 -6.45 -31.39 -23.74
C LEU A 285 -6.94 -31.95 -22.40
N LEU A 286 -7.11 -31.10 -21.39
CA LEU A 286 -7.63 -31.53 -20.08
C LEU A 286 -9.08 -32.00 -20.18
N LEU A 287 -9.92 -31.27 -20.94
CA LEU A 287 -11.31 -31.65 -21.19
C LEU A 287 -11.42 -32.96 -21.99
N ALA A 288 -10.57 -33.16 -23.00
CA ALA A 288 -10.53 -34.40 -23.76
C ALA A 288 -10.11 -35.60 -22.87
N ALA A 289 -9.13 -35.41 -21.98
CA ALA A 289 -8.68 -36.45 -21.05
C ALA A 289 -9.78 -36.82 -20.03
N LEU A 290 -10.50 -35.83 -19.49
CA LEU A 290 -11.61 -36.08 -18.56
C LEU A 290 -12.79 -36.78 -19.24
N ALA A 291 -13.13 -36.40 -20.47
CA ALA A 291 -14.17 -37.06 -21.25
C ALA A 291 -13.79 -38.52 -21.57
N ALA A 292 -12.55 -38.77 -22.00
CA ALA A 292 -12.06 -40.13 -22.24
C ALA A 292 -12.05 -40.98 -20.96
N GLY A 293 -11.61 -40.41 -19.83
CA GLY A 293 -11.65 -41.07 -18.53
C GLY A 293 -13.07 -41.45 -18.09
N GLY A 294 -14.03 -40.54 -18.28
CA GLY A 294 -15.45 -40.79 -18.00
C GLY A 294 -16.05 -41.91 -18.84
N VAL A 295 -15.73 -41.97 -20.15
CA VAL A 295 -16.20 -43.03 -21.05
C VAL A 295 -15.60 -44.39 -20.67
N VAL A 296 -14.32 -44.45 -20.31
CA VAL A 296 -13.68 -45.70 -19.87
C VAL A 296 -14.25 -46.19 -18.53
N ALA A 297 -14.48 -45.28 -17.57
CA ALA A 297 -15.10 -45.63 -16.30
C ALA A 297 -16.55 -46.13 -16.48
N ALA A 298 -17.33 -45.50 -17.35
CA ALA A 298 -18.69 -45.94 -17.66
C ALA A 298 -18.72 -47.30 -18.37
N ARG A 299 -17.78 -47.58 -19.29
CA ARG A 299 -17.67 -48.89 -19.94
C ARG A 299 -17.25 -50.00 -18.98
N ARG A 300 -16.37 -49.70 -18.02
CA ARG A 300 -15.97 -50.66 -16.98
C ARG A 300 -17.12 -50.99 -16.03
N ARG A 301 -17.96 -50.02 -15.68
CA ARG A 301 -19.17 -50.26 -14.86
C ARG A 301 -20.19 -51.12 -15.60
N ARG A 302 -20.42 -50.90 -16.90
CA ARG A 302 -21.33 -51.74 -17.70
C ARG A 302 -20.83 -53.16 -17.95
N ALA A 303 -19.52 -53.40 -17.85
CA ALA A 303 -18.96 -54.75 -17.96
C ALA A 303 -18.93 -55.50 -16.62
N ALA A 304 -19.23 -54.81 -15.51
CA ALA A 304 -19.25 -55.37 -14.15
C ALA A 304 -20.65 -55.78 -13.67
N ASP A 305 -21.70 -55.53 -14.45
CA ASP A 305 -23.03 -56.12 -14.27
C ASP A 305 -23.28 -57.20 -15.33
N PRO A 306 -22.92 -58.45 -15.03
CA PRO A 306 -23.71 -59.60 -15.44
C PRO A 306 -24.25 -60.35 -14.21
N ASP A 307 -25.56 -60.65 -14.27
CA ASP A 307 -26.38 -61.51 -13.41
C ASP A 307 -26.95 -60.93 -12.09
N ASP A 308 -28.16 -60.37 -12.21
CA ASP A 308 -29.39 -60.88 -11.56
C ASP A 308 -30.55 -60.90 -12.59
#